data_AF-A0A6P2BXL5-F1
#
_entry.id   AF-A0A6P2BXL5-F1
#
_cell.length_a   1.000
_cell.length_b   1.000
_cell.length_c   1.000
_cell.angle_alpha   90.00
_cell.angle_beta   90.00
_cell.angle_gamma   90.00
#
_symmetry.space_group_name_H-M   'P 1'
#
loop_
_entity.id
_entity.type
_entity.pdbx_description
1 polymer ?
#
loop_
_entity_poly.entity_id
_entity_poly.type
_entity_poly.pdbx_seq_one_letter_code
_entity_poly.pdbx_strand_id
1 'polypeptide(L)'
;MGFGRAVLVGSAQILALLPGISRDGIVTVAGVSRGLNRADAVRYSFLLSAPVILAAGALKAKDLAGPMSKGMHGPILVGSLISGICAYLSIRFLTKYFSEDKSLNPFGIYCLIAGLGSLAYLVLK
;
A
#
# COMPACT_ATOMS: atom_id res chain seq x y z
N MET A 1 6.51 7.20 19.43
CA MET A 1 5.63 6.02 19.64
C MET A 1 6.40 4.97 20.44
N GLY A 2 5.82 4.37 21.47
CA GLY A 2 6.49 3.31 22.25
C GLY A 2 6.50 1.96 21.53
N PHE A 3 7.43 1.07 21.87
CA PHE A 3 7.66 -0.22 21.18
C PHE A 3 6.43 -1.12 21.15
N GLY A 4 5.74 -1.32 22.28
CA GLY A 4 4.55 -2.18 22.34
C GLY A 4 3.41 -1.70 21.43
N ARG A 5 3.26 -0.37 21.30
CA ARG A 5 2.30 0.23 20.36
C ARG A 5 2.73 0.07 18.91
N ALA A 6 4.03 0.20 18.62
CA ALA A 6 4.58 -0.04 17.28
C ALA A 6 4.31 -1.48 16.82
N VAL A 7 4.61 -2.47 17.67
CA VAL A 7 4.37 -3.88 17.39
C VAL A 7 2.88 -4.15 17.16
N LEU A 8 2.01 -3.59 18.00
CA LEU A 8 0.56 -3.78 17.87
C LEU A 8 0.02 -3.19 16.56
N VAL A 9 0.39 -1.94 16.24
CA VAL A 9 -0.05 -1.29 14.99
C VAL A 9 0.55 -2.00 13.77
N GLY A 10 1.81 -2.44 13.84
CA GLY A 10 2.46 -3.20 12.77
C GLY A 10 1.83 -4.57 12.57
N SER A 11 1.40 -5.25 13.63
CA SER A 11 0.73 -6.55 13.54
C SER A 11 -0.61 -6.46 12.80
N ALA A 12 -1.30 -5.30 12.86
CA ALA A 12 -2.52 -5.08 12.10
C ALA A 12 -2.30 -5.17 10.57
N GLN A 13 -1.06 -4.98 10.11
CA GLN A 13 -0.70 -5.12 8.69
C GLN A 13 -0.91 -6.53 8.15
N ILE A 14 -0.98 -7.57 9.02
CA ILE A 14 -1.30 -8.94 8.60
C ILE A 14 -2.65 -9.02 7.89
N LEU A 15 -3.61 -8.17 8.26
CA LEU A 15 -4.92 -8.10 7.59
C LEU A 15 -4.82 -7.66 6.11
N ALA A 16 -3.71 -7.01 5.72
CA ALA A 16 -3.44 -6.65 4.34
C ALA A 16 -3.04 -7.85 3.45
N LEU A 17 -2.92 -9.06 4.02
CA LEU A 17 -2.77 -10.29 3.24
C LEU A 17 -4.09 -10.70 2.56
N LEU A 18 -5.23 -10.21 3.05
CA LEU A 18 -6.51 -10.38 2.37
C LEU A 18 -6.49 -9.56 1.07
N PRO A 19 -6.65 -10.19 -0.11
CA PRO A 19 -6.60 -9.49 -1.38
C PRO A 19 -7.61 -8.33 -1.42
N GLY A 20 -7.17 -7.18 -1.91
CA GLY A 20 -7.99 -5.97 -1.99
C GLY A 20 -7.96 -5.09 -0.73
N ILE A 21 -7.44 -5.58 0.41
CA ILE A 21 -7.22 -4.74 1.60
C ILE A 21 -5.97 -3.87 1.42
N SER A 22 -6.15 -2.55 1.60
CA SER A 22 -5.05 -1.59 1.54
C SER A 22 -4.12 -1.74 2.75
N ARG A 23 -2.86 -2.09 2.49
CA ARG A 23 -1.79 -2.17 3.50
C ARG A 23 -1.58 -0.84 4.23
N ASP A 24 -1.45 0.25 3.47
CA ASP A 24 -1.22 1.55 4.10
C ASP A 24 -2.47 2.03 4.85
N GLY A 25 -3.66 1.68 4.34
CA GLY A 25 -4.94 1.97 4.98
C GLY A 25 -5.08 1.29 6.34
N ILE A 26 -4.83 -0.02 6.43
CA ILE A 26 -5.02 -0.76 7.69
C ILE A 26 -4.05 -0.29 8.78
N VAL A 27 -2.79 -0.01 8.43
CA VAL A 27 -1.79 0.49 9.39
C VAL A 27 -2.15 1.91 9.85
N THR A 28 -2.59 2.77 8.93
CA THR A 28 -3.02 4.13 9.28
C THR A 28 -4.25 4.11 10.19
N VAL A 29 -5.27 3.31 9.87
CA VAL A 29 -6.49 3.16 10.69
C VAL A 29 -6.15 2.61 12.08
N ALA A 30 -5.32 1.58 12.17
CA ALA A 30 -4.86 1.02 13.44
C ALA A 30 -4.02 2.02 14.25
N GLY A 31 -3.21 2.85 13.58
CA GLY A 31 -2.43 3.91 14.21
C GLY A 31 -3.32 4.97 14.84
N VAL A 32 -4.29 5.48 14.07
CA VAL A 32 -5.26 6.49 14.52
C VAL A 32 -6.16 5.93 15.63
N SER A 33 -6.63 4.69 15.52
CA SER A 33 -7.46 4.04 16.55
C SER A 33 -6.71 3.81 17.86
N ARG A 34 -5.36 3.82 17.83
CA ARG A 34 -4.50 3.78 19.01
C ARG A 34 -4.08 5.16 19.51
N GLY A 35 -4.64 6.23 18.92
CA GLY A 35 -4.44 7.62 19.31
C GLY A 35 -3.24 8.29 18.63
N LEU A 36 -2.85 7.88 17.42
CA LEU A 36 -1.84 8.62 16.64
C LEU A 36 -2.59 9.74 15.93
N ASN A 37 -1.96 10.90 15.79
CA ASN A 37 -2.46 11.86 14.80
C ASN A 37 -2.31 11.25 13.39
N ARG A 38 -3.05 11.79 12.42
CA ARG A 38 -3.10 11.22 11.07
C ARG A 38 -1.74 11.27 10.38
N ALA A 39 -1.01 12.37 10.54
CA ALA A 39 0.31 12.55 9.97
C ALA A 39 1.31 11.47 10.45
N ASP A 40 1.34 11.19 11.76
CA ASP A 40 2.21 10.19 12.36
C ASP A 40 1.79 8.77 11.99
N ALA A 41 0.48 8.50 11.94
CA ALA A 41 -0.04 7.20 11.52
C ALA A 41 0.36 6.87 10.06
N VAL A 42 0.23 7.84 9.15
CA VAL A 42 0.64 7.68 7.75
C VAL A 42 2.15 7.58 7.60
N ARG A 43 2.93 8.42 8.31
CA ARG A 43 4.39 8.33 8.32
C ARG A 43 4.86 6.95 8.78
N TYR A 44 4.27 6.44 9.86
CA TYR A 44 4.56 5.09 10.35
C TYR A 44 4.23 4.03 9.29
N SER A 45 3.08 4.16 8.63
CA SER A 45 2.68 3.28 7.54
C SER A 45 3.71 3.21 6.40
N PHE A 46 4.20 4.36 5.93
CA PHE A 46 5.19 4.39 4.86
C PHE A 46 6.53 3.78 5.28
N LEU A 47 7.00 4.07 6.50
CA LEU A 47 8.22 3.49 7.04
C LEU A 47 8.11 1.97 7.16
N LEU A 48 6.96 1.46 7.61
CA LEU A 48 6.70 0.04 7.76
C LEU A 48 6.55 -0.68 6.41
N SER A 49 5.96 -0.01 5.41
CA SER A 49 5.78 -0.56 4.06
C SER A 49 7.09 -0.75 3.30
N ALA A 50 8.09 0.11 3.49
CA ALA A 50 9.37 0.03 2.78
C ALA A 50 10.10 -1.33 2.88
N PRO A 51 10.41 -1.87 4.09
CA PRO A 51 11.09 -3.17 4.20
C PRO A 51 10.22 -4.32 3.69
N VAL A 52 8.90 -4.24 3.85
CA VAL A 52 7.96 -5.29 3.40
C VAL A 52 7.88 -5.34 1.87
N ILE A 53 7.80 -4.19 1.21
CA ILE A 53 7.78 -4.10 -0.26
C ILE A 53 9.13 -4.55 -0.83
N LEU A 54 10.24 -4.12 -0.23
CA LEU A 54 11.57 -4.53 -0.66
C LEU A 54 11.76 -6.05 -0.56
N ALA A 55 11.38 -6.65 0.57
CA ALA A 55 11.44 -8.10 0.76
C ALA A 55 10.56 -8.85 -0.26
N ALA A 56 9.32 -8.39 -0.48
CA ALA A 56 8.43 -8.98 -1.47
C ALA A 56 9.00 -8.88 -2.90
N GLY A 57 9.59 -7.72 -3.25
CA GLY A 57 10.27 -7.50 -4.52
C GLY A 57 11.47 -8.42 -4.70
N ALA A 58 12.33 -8.55 -3.68
CA ALA A 58 13.48 -9.43 -3.70
C ALA A 58 13.08 -10.91 -3.88
N LEU A 59 12.04 -11.36 -3.18
CA LEU A 59 11.50 -12.72 -3.32
C LEU A 59 11.00 -12.99 -4.75
N LYS A 60 10.43 -11.98 -5.41
CA LYS A 60 9.87 -12.05 -6.76
C LYS A 60 10.87 -11.72 -7.88
N ALA A 61 12.05 -11.21 -7.55
CA ALA A 61 13.04 -10.76 -8.55
C ALA A 61 13.47 -11.90 -9.49
N LYS A 62 13.63 -13.12 -8.98
CA LYS A 62 13.99 -14.30 -9.79
C LYS A 62 12.92 -14.66 -10.83
N ASP A 63 11.64 -14.37 -10.55
CA ASP A 63 10.54 -14.67 -11.46
C ASP A 63 10.65 -13.82 -12.74
N LEU A 64 11.29 -12.64 -12.66
CA LEU A 64 11.52 -11.71 -13.78
C LEU A 64 12.60 -12.19 -14.76
N ALA A 65 13.45 -13.14 -14.35
CA ALA A 65 14.49 -13.73 -15.19
C ALA A 65 14.16 -15.17 -15.61
N GLY A 66 13.01 -15.69 -15.16
CA GLY A 66 12.59 -17.05 -15.43
C GLY A 66 12.02 -17.24 -16.84
N PRO A 67 11.69 -18.49 -17.21
CA PRO A 67 11.12 -18.83 -18.51
C PRO A 67 9.85 -18.04 -18.85
N MET A 68 9.06 -17.66 -17.83
CA MET A 68 7.82 -16.89 -17.98
C MET A 68 8.05 -15.45 -18.46
N SER A 69 9.27 -14.91 -18.33
CA SER A 69 9.59 -13.53 -18.72
C SER A 69 10.28 -13.44 -20.08
N LYS A 70 10.51 -14.57 -20.75
CA LYS A 70 11.20 -14.62 -22.05
C LYS A 70 10.45 -13.76 -23.08
N GLY A 71 11.14 -12.80 -23.68
CA GLY A 71 10.56 -11.84 -24.63
C GLY A 71 9.81 -10.66 -24.00
N MET A 72 9.66 -10.61 -22.67
CA MET A 72 8.94 -9.55 -21.95
C MET A 72 9.85 -8.60 -21.15
N HIS A 73 11.17 -8.76 -21.24
CA HIS A 73 12.13 -7.98 -20.45
C HIS A 73 12.02 -6.46 -20.68
N GLY A 74 11.78 -6.03 -21.93
CA GLY A 74 11.55 -4.62 -22.27
C GLY A 74 10.32 -4.05 -21.56
N PRO A 75 9.11 -4.60 -21.77
CA PRO A 75 7.91 -4.20 -21.03
C PRO A 75 8.05 -4.24 -19.51
N ILE A 76 8.70 -5.27 -18.95
CA ILE A 76 8.96 -5.38 -17.51
C ILE A 76 9.80 -4.19 -17.02
N LEU A 77 10.88 -3.85 -17.72
CA LEU A 77 11.75 -2.74 -17.34
C LEU A 77 11.01 -1.40 -17.40
N VAL A 78 10.32 -1.14 -18.50
CA VAL A 78 9.56 0.11 -18.68
C VAL A 78 8.45 0.22 -17.64
N GLY A 79 7.68 -0.85 -17.42
CA GLY A 79 6.63 -0.89 -16.40
C GLY A 79 7.18 -0.67 -14.99
N SER A 80 8.35 -1.24 -14.68
CA SER A 80 9.02 -1.07 -13.39
C SER A 80 9.49 0.38 -13.18
N LEU A 81 10.07 1.01 -14.20
CA LEU A 81 10.50 2.41 -14.15
C LEU A 81 9.33 3.36 -13.98
N ILE A 82 8.27 3.19 -14.78
CA ILE A 82 7.05 4.01 -14.67
C ILE A 82 6.40 3.82 -13.30
N SER A 83 6.29 2.58 -12.82
CA SER A 83 5.75 2.29 -11.49
C SER A 83 6.57 2.97 -10.39
N GLY A 84 7.90 2.95 -10.48
CA GLY A 84 8.78 3.65 -9.54
C GLY A 84 8.59 5.17 -9.53
N ILE A 85 8.49 5.79 -10.72
CA ILE A 85 8.23 7.23 -10.86
C ILE A 85 6.86 7.58 -10.27
N CYS A 86 5.81 6.83 -10.63
CA CYS A 86 4.46 7.04 -10.10
C CYS A 86 4.43 6.85 -8.58
N ALA A 87 5.06 5.81 -8.04
CA ALA A 87 5.12 5.56 -6.60
C ALA A 87 5.79 6.73 -5.86
N TYR A 88 6.92 7.24 -6.37
CA TYR A 88 7.58 8.41 -5.79
C TYR A 88 6.69 9.65 -5.78
N LEU A 89 6.03 9.94 -6.92
CA LEU A 89 5.12 11.08 -7.03
C LEU A 89 3.91 10.93 -6.09
N SER A 90 3.34 9.72 -5.98
CA SER A 90 2.23 9.42 -5.08
C SER A 90 2.62 9.59 -3.62
N ILE A 91 3.77 9.07 -3.18
CA ILE A 91 4.26 9.22 -1.80
C ILE A 91 4.48 10.70 -1.48
N ARG A 92 5.10 11.45 -2.40
CA ARG A 92 5.32 12.90 -2.22
C ARG A 92 4.00 13.65 -2.09
N PHE A 93 3.02 13.35 -2.94
CA PHE A 93 1.69 13.95 -2.88
C PHE A 93 0.97 13.60 -1.58
N LEU A 94 0.92 12.31 -1.20
CA LEU A 94 0.23 11.85 -0.01
C LEU A 94 0.85 12.43 1.27
N THR A 95 2.19 12.45 1.36
CA THR A 95 2.90 13.05 2.50
C THR A 95 2.51 14.52 2.67
N LYS A 96 2.42 15.29 1.57
CA LYS A 96 1.93 16.68 1.61
C LYS A 96 0.45 16.75 2.00
N TYR A 97 -0.40 15.93 1.40
CA TYR A 97 -1.83 15.88 1.66
C TYR A 97 -2.16 15.63 3.14
N PHE A 98 -1.47 14.70 3.79
CA PHE A 98 -1.67 14.39 5.21
C PHE A 98 -0.97 15.35 6.17
N SER A 99 0.05 16.08 5.71
CA SER A 99 0.64 17.16 6.52
C SER A 99 -0.34 18.31 6.74
N GLU A 100 -1.39 18.40 5.92
CA GLU A 100 -2.50 19.36 6.05
C GLU A 100 -3.69 18.77 6.83
N ASP A 101 -3.47 17.70 7.61
CA ASP A 101 -4.46 17.01 8.47
C ASP A 101 -5.74 16.52 7.76
N LYS A 102 -5.66 16.32 6.44
CA LYS A 102 -6.79 15.87 5.64
C LYS A 102 -7.18 14.43 5.95
N SER A 103 -8.49 14.19 5.89
CA SER A 103 -9.07 12.87 6.15
C SER A 103 -8.88 11.90 4.98
N LEU A 104 -8.78 10.61 5.29
CA LEU A 104 -8.81 9.51 4.32
C LEU A 104 -10.22 9.19 3.78
N ASN A 105 -11.26 9.89 4.24
CA ASN A 105 -12.65 9.61 3.83
C ASN A 105 -12.86 9.56 2.29
N PRO A 106 -12.29 10.46 1.48
CA PRO A 106 -12.43 10.38 0.02
C PRO A 106 -11.86 9.08 -0.55
N PHE A 107 -10.72 8.63 -0.01
CA PHE A 107 -10.11 7.35 -0.40
C PHE A 107 -10.95 6.17 0.05
N GLY A 108 -11.54 6.22 1.25
CA GLY A 108 -12.48 5.19 1.72
C GLY A 108 -13.70 5.04 0.82
N ILE A 109 -14.30 6.15 0.39
CA ILE A 109 -15.42 6.16 -0.56
C ILE A 109 -14.99 5.55 -1.90
N TYR A 110 -13.83 5.95 -2.42
CA TYR A 110 -13.26 5.36 -3.63
C TYR A 110 -13.11 3.83 -3.50
N CYS A 111 -12.54 3.34 -2.39
CA CYS A 111 -12.38 1.90 -2.16
C CYS A 111 -13.72 1.15 -2.09
N LEU A 112 -14.74 1.74 -1.46
CA LEU A 112 -16.08 1.15 -1.40
C LEU A 112 -16.68 1.03 -2.81
N ILE A 113 -16.59 2.09 -3.61
CA ILE A 113 -17.11 2.08 -4.99
C ILE A 113 -16.35 1.04 -5.83
N ALA A 114 -15.02 1.03 -5.77
CA ALA A 114 -14.19 0.08 -6.52
C ALA A 114 -14.46 -1.38 -6.09
N GLY A 115 -14.60 -1.62 -4.78
CA GLY A 115 -14.90 -2.95 -4.23
C GLY A 115 -16.29 -3.44 -4.65
N LEU A 116 -17.32 -2.61 -4.50
CA LEU A 116 -18.68 -2.94 -4.95
C LEU A 116 -18.75 -3.15 -6.46
N GLY A 117 -18.05 -2.31 -7.23
CA GLY A 117 -17.95 -2.46 -8.69
C GLY A 117 -17.28 -3.77 -9.09
N SER A 118 -16.17 -4.13 -8.42
CA SER A 118 -15.52 -5.42 -8.65
C SER A 118 -16.41 -6.60 -8.28
N LEU A 119 -17.15 -6.52 -7.17
CA LEU A 119 -18.09 -7.56 -6.76
C LEU A 119 -19.22 -7.72 -7.78
N ALA A 120 -19.84 -6.62 -8.20
CA ALA A 120 -20.89 -6.63 -9.22
C ALA A 120 -20.36 -7.23 -10.53
N TYR A 121 -19.17 -6.82 -10.98
CA TYR A 121 -18.57 -7.37 -12.20
C TYR A 121 -18.35 -8.88 -12.11
N LEU A 122 -17.86 -9.39 -10.97
CA LEU A 122 -17.60 -10.82 -10.78
C LEU A 122 -18.88 -11.66 -10.62
N VAL A 123 -19.98 -11.08 -10.15
CA VAL A 123 -21.26 -11.78 -9.97
C VAL A 123 -22.14 -11.72 -11.23
N LEU A 124 -22.02 -10.66 -12.03
CA LEU A 124 -22.81 -10.44 -13.25
C LEU A 124 -22.16 -11.01 -14.52
N LYS A 125 -20.90 -11.42 -14.45
CA LYS A 125 -20.23 -12.24 -15.47
C LYS A 125 -20.41 -13.71 -15.16
#